data_AF-A0A2P5AW28-F1
#
_entry.id   AF-A0A2P5AW28-F1
#
_cell.length_a   1.000
_cell.length_b   1.000
_cell.length_c   1.000
_cell.angle_alpha   90.00
_cell.angle_beta   90.00
_cell.angle_gamma   90.00
#
_symmetry.space_group_name_H-M   'P 1'
#
loop_
_entity.id
_entity.type
_entity.pdbx_description
1 polymer ?
#
loop_
_entity_poly.entity_id
_entity_poly.type
_entity_poly.pdbx_seq_one_letter_code
_entity_poly.pdbx_strand_id
1 'polypeptide(L)'
;MVKETEYYDVLGVTPSASEEEIRKAYYLKVLGEAYQVLSDPVQRDAYDRNGKYSISRETMLDPTAVFALLFGSELFEDYIGHLAVASMASSELAGESDNAEKLHDKLKASSISHLH
;
A
#
# COMPACT_ATOMS: atom_id res chain seq x y z
N MET A 1 23.33 -0.42 -22.79
CA MET A 1 22.96 -1.35 -21.71
C MET A 1 21.94 -0.64 -20.84
N VAL A 2 20.70 -1.15 -20.79
CA VAL A 2 19.71 -0.71 -19.81
C VAL A 2 20.20 -1.22 -18.47
N LYS A 3 20.35 -0.35 -17.47
CA LYS A 3 20.68 -0.79 -16.10
C LYS A 3 19.48 -1.57 -15.59
N GLU A 4 19.68 -2.74 -15.00
CA GLU A 4 18.59 -3.49 -14.35
C GLU A 4 18.05 -2.66 -13.19
N THR A 5 16.80 -2.21 -13.30
CA THR A 5 16.12 -1.38 -12.29
C THR A 5 15.15 -2.17 -11.41
N GLU A 6 15.09 -3.49 -11.57
CA GLU A 6 14.03 -4.33 -10.99
C GLU A 6 13.85 -4.12 -9.49
N TYR A 7 14.93 -4.03 -8.70
CA TYR A 7 14.82 -3.77 -7.26
C TYR A 7 14.30 -2.36 -6.92
N TYR A 8 14.65 -1.36 -7.72
CA TYR A 8 14.15 0.00 -7.57
C TYR A 8 12.68 0.07 -7.95
N ASP A 9 12.28 -0.65 -9.01
CA ASP A 9 10.89 -0.76 -9.47
C ASP A 9 10.01 -1.45 -8.42
N VAL A 10 10.51 -2.51 -7.76
CA VAL A 10 9.82 -3.17 -6.64
C VAL A 10 9.55 -2.20 -5.49
N LEU A 11 10.47 -1.28 -5.21
CA LEU A 11 10.33 -0.27 -4.15
C LEU A 11 9.63 1.01 -4.62
N GLY A 12 9.39 1.20 -5.92
CA GLY A 12 8.83 2.41 -6.49
C GLY A 12 9.75 3.63 -6.37
N VAL A 13 11.06 3.42 -6.31
CA VAL A 13 12.06 4.50 -6.17
C VAL A 13 12.92 4.60 -7.43
N THR A 14 13.63 5.72 -7.59
CA THR A 14 14.57 5.89 -8.72
C THR A 14 15.92 5.26 -8.42
N PRO A 15 16.73 4.87 -9.43
CA PRO A 15 18.11 4.43 -9.21
C PRO A 15 19.03 5.48 -8.58
N SER A 16 18.59 6.74 -8.52
CA SER A 16 19.26 7.86 -7.85
C SER A 16 18.77 8.10 -6.42
N ALA A 17 17.83 7.30 -5.92
CA ALA A 17 17.29 7.45 -4.57
C ALA A 17 18.39 7.27 -3.52
N SER A 18 18.31 8.08 -2.48
CA SER A 18 19.14 7.99 -1.28
C SER A 18 18.83 6.72 -0.48
N GLU A 19 19.78 6.31 0.36
CA GLU A 19 19.59 5.18 1.28
C GLU A 19 18.38 5.39 2.21
N GLU A 20 18.11 6.63 2.62
CA GLU A 20 16.95 6.96 3.44
C GLU A 20 15.63 6.74 2.70
N GLU A 21 15.54 7.15 1.43
CA GLU A 21 14.36 6.93 0.58
C GLU A 21 14.13 5.44 0.34
N ILE A 22 15.19 4.68 0.04
CA ILE A 22 15.14 3.23 -0.12
C ILE A 22 14.61 2.56 1.16
N ARG A 23 15.13 2.97 2.32
CA ARG A 23 14.71 2.43 3.62
C ARG A 23 13.24 2.77 3.92
N LYS A 24 12.80 4.00 3.69
CA LYS A 24 11.40 4.42 3.87
C LYS A 24 10.48 3.60 2.97
N ALA A 25 10.80 3.49 1.68
CA ALA A 25 10.03 2.72 0.70
C ALA A 25 9.92 1.24 1.11
N TYR A 26 11.02 0.65 1.59
CA TYR A 26 11.01 -0.72 2.11
C TYR A 26 10.04 -0.89 3.29
N TYR A 27 10.12 -0.02 4.30
CA TYR A 27 9.24 -0.12 5.46
C TYR A 27 7.77 0.09 5.08
N LEU A 28 7.47 1.08 4.25
CA LEU A 28 6.11 1.32 3.76
C LEU A 28 5.58 0.08 3.04
N LYS A 29 6.40 -0.53 2.18
CA LYS A 29 6.00 -1.70 1.41
C LYS A 29 5.69 -2.89 2.31
N VAL A 30 6.61 -3.23 3.22
CA VAL A 30 6.44 -4.36 4.15
C VAL A 30 5.27 -4.14 5.10
N LEU A 31 5.11 -2.92 5.62
CA LEU A 31 4.00 -2.59 6.51
C LEU A 31 2.66 -2.65 5.79
N GLY A 32 2.56 -2.13 4.55
CA GLY A 32 1.33 -2.22 3.77
C GLY A 32 0.97 -3.65 3.40
N GLU A 33 1.96 -4.46 2.98
CA GLU A 33 1.75 -5.90 2.74
C GLU A 33 1.22 -6.60 4.00
N ALA A 34 1.89 -6.40 5.15
CA ALA A 34 1.47 -7.00 6.41
C ALA A 34 0.07 -6.52 6.85
N TYR A 35 -0.21 -5.24 6.68
CA TYR A 35 -1.51 -4.66 7.05
C TYR A 35 -2.64 -5.27 6.23
N GLN A 36 -2.51 -5.33 4.90
CA GLN A 36 -3.56 -5.88 4.01
C GLN A 36 -3.92 -7.32 4.37
N VAL A 37 -2.93 -8.12 4.77
CA VAL A 37 -3.14 -9.52 5.16
C VAL A 37 -3.74 -9.63 6.56
N LEU A 38 -3.13 -8.95 7.53
CA LEU A 38 -3.46 -9.15 8.95
C LEU A 38 -4.70 -8.38 9.40
N SER A 39 -5.12 -7.36 8.64
CA SER A 39 -6.36 -6.61 8.92
C SER A 39 -7.61 -7.33 8.44
N ASP A 40 -7.52 -8.20 7.42
CA ASP A 40 -8.65 -9.00 6.92
C ASP A 40 -8.67 -10.36 7.65
N PRO A 41 -9.73 -10.69 8.42
CA PRO A 41 -9.79 -11.93 9.17
C PRO A 41 -9.73 -13.19 8.29
N VAL A 42 -10.24 -13.12 7.05
CA VAL A 42 -10.18 -14.24 6.11
C VAL A 42 -8.76 -14.44 5.61
N GLN A 43 -8.07 -13.36 5.24
CA GLN A 43 -6.68 -13.43 4.79
C GLN A 43 -5.73 -13.78 5.93
N ARG A 44 -5.98 -13.27 7.13
CA ARG A 44 -5.24 -13.60 8.35
C ARG A 44 -5.37 -15.08 8.70
N ASP A 45 -6.58 -15.63 8.70
CA ASP A 45 -6.78 -17.06 8.95
C ASP A 45 -6.10 -17.93 7.87
N ALA A 46 -6.16 -17.53 6.60
CA ALA A 46 -5.45 -18.21 5.53
C ALA A 46 -3.91 -18.12 5.70
N TYR A 47 -3.40 -16.97 6.15
CA TYR A 47 -1.98 -16.80 6.49
C TYR A 47 -1.56 -17.67 7.67
N ASP A 48 -2.35 -17.69 8.74
CA ASP A 48 -2.06 -18.45 9.96
C ASP A 48 -2.06 -19.96 9.68
N ARG A 49 -2.91 -20.44 8.75
CA ARG A 49 -2.98 -21.86 8.35
C ARG A 49 -1.94 -22.29 7.33
N ASN A 50 -1.60 -21.43 6.36
CA ASN A 50 -0.82 -21.83 5.18
C ASN A 50 0.51 -21.08 5.02
N GLY A 51 0.78 -20.08 5.86
CA GLY A 51 1.94 -19.22 5.76
C GLY A 51 1.89 -18.24 4.58
N LYS A 52 2.98 -17.50 4.35
CA LYS A 52 3.04 -16.38 3.40
C LYS A 52 2.76 -16.77 1.93
N TYR A 53 2.96 -18.03 1.55
CA TYR A 53 2.83 -18.49 0.15
C TYR A 53 1.38 -18.64 -0.33
N SER A 54 0.39 -18.59 0.57
CA SER A 54 -1.03 -18.63 0.21
C SER A 54 -1.57 -17.29 -0.32
N ILE A 55 -0.76 -16.23 -0.24
CA ILE A 55 -1.20 -14.87 -0.57
C ILE A 55 -0.51 -14.40 -1.85
N SER A 56 -1.30 -14.22 -2.90
CA SER A 56 -0.81 -13.71 -4.18
C SER A 56 -0.44 -12.24 -4.08
N ARG A 57 0.83 -11.93 -4.36
CA ARG A 57 1.31 -10.54 -4.48
C ARG A 57 0.60 -9.74 -5.57
N GLU A 58 0.10 -10.41 -6.61
CA GLU A 58 -0.66 -9.80 -7.71
C GLU A 58 -2.01 -9.21 -7.29
N THR A 59 -2.59 -9.73 -6.22
CA THR A 59 -3.85 -9.21 -5.64
C THR A 59 -3.61 -8.15 -4.58
N MET A 60 -2.35 -7.90 -4.18
CA MET A 60 -2.06 -6.84 -3.21
C MET A 60 -2.10 -5.48 -3.87
N LEU A 61 -2.76 -4.56 -3.19
CA LEU A 61 -2.78 -3.16 -3.58
C LEU A 61 -1.42 -2.53 -3.29
N ASP A 62 -1.10 -1.46 -4.01
CA ASP A 62 0.04 -0.63 -3.67
C ASP A 62 -0.09 -0.13 -2.21
N PRO A 63 0.94 -0.36 -1.36
CA PRO A 63 0.95 0.08 0.03
C PRO A 63 0.63 1.57 0.21
N THR A 64 1.16 2.44 -0.64
CA THR A 64 0.91 3.88 -0.60
C THR A 64 -0.57 4.17 -0.85
N ALA A 65 -1.16 3.52 -1.85
CA ALA A 65 -2.58 3.63 -2.15
C ALA A 65 -3.45 3.18 -0.97
N VAL A 66 -3.12 2.08 -0.30
CA VAL A 66 -3.87 1.60 0.87
C VAL A 66 -3.80 2.59 2.02
N PHE A 67 -2.62 3.14 2.31
CA PHE A 67 -2.46 4.09 3.40
C PHE A 67 -3.23 5.39 3.17
N ALA A 68 -3.18 5.96 1.96
CA ALA A 68 -3.97 7.16 1.67
C ALA A 68 -5.46 6.88 1.69
N LEU A 69 -5.91 5.70 1.22
CA LEU A 69 -7.31 5.34 1.26
C LEU A 69 -7.82 5.20 2.70
N LEU A 70 -7.02 4.61 3.61
CA LEU A 70 -7.42 4.49 5.01
C LEU A 70 -7.40 5.81 5.78
N PHE A 71 -6.32 6.57 5.63
CA PHE A 71 -5.92 7.63 6.55
C PHE A 71 -5.95 9.02 5.93
N GLY A 72 -6.12 9.12 4.61
CA GLY A 72 -5.92 10.35 3.85
C GLY A 72 -4.46 10.55 3.43
N SER A 73 -4.27 11.28 2.33
CA SER A 73 -2.95 11.53 1.72
C SER A 73 -2.11 12.57 2.48
N GLU A 74 -2.74 13.43 3.28
CA GLU A 74 -2.08 14.54 3.99
C GLU A 74 -1.12 14.06 5.10
N LEU A 75 -1.37 12.89 5.68
CA LEU A 75 -0.54 12.34 6.78
C LEU A 75 0.74 11.65 6.29
N PHE A 76 0.85 11.38 4.99
CA PHE A 76 1.91 10.55 4.43
C PHE A 76 2.96 11.33 3.64
N GLU A 77 2.78 12.64 3.47
CA GLU A 77 3.63 13.50 2.63
C GLU A 77 5.13 13.38 2.95
N ASP A 78 5.51 13.33 4.24
CA ASP A 78 6.91 13.18 4.69
C ASP A 78 7.53 11.79 4.40
N TYR A 79 6.68 10.81 4.12
CA TYR A 79 7.06 9.42 3.89
C TYR A 79 7.02 9.05 2.41
N ILE A 80 6.02 9.53 1.67
CA ILE A 80 5.78 9.15 0.27
C ILE A 80 6.15 10.28 -0.71
N GLY A 81 6.38 11.48 -0.20
CA GLY A 81 6.76 12.67 -0.96
C GLY A 81 5.57 13.38 -1.62
N HIS A 82 5.76 14.67 -1.91
CA HIS A 82 4.72 15.54 -2.47
C HIS A 82 4.22 15.05 -3.85
N LEU A 83 5.10 14.43 -4.65
CA LEU A 83 4.72 13.94 -5.98
C LEU A 83 3.72 12.79 -5.90
N ALA A 84 3.94 11.85 -4.98
CA ALA A 84 3.00 10.75 -4.76
C ALA A 84 1.65 11.31 -4.26
N VAL A 85 1.67 12.21 -3.26
CA VAL A 85 0.46 12.88 -2.76
C VAL A 85 -0.31 13.61 -3.87
N ALA A 86 0.39 14.36 -4.73
CA ALA A 86 -0.23 15.10 -5.84
C ALA A 86 -0.84 14.17 -6.90
N SER A 87 -0.17 13.05 -7.20
CA SER A 87 -0.70 12.02 -8.10
C SER A 87 -1.98 11.39 -7.54
N MET A 88 -2.06 11.22 -6.22
CA MET A 88 -3.21 10.63 -5.55
C MET A 88 -4.40 11.59 -5.51
N ALA A 89 -4.17 12.85 -5.14
CA ALA A 89 -5.20 13.90 -5.21
C ALA A 89 -5.77 14.02 -6.62
N SER A 90 -4.92 13.88 -7.65
CA SER A 90 -5.36 13.85 -9.05
C SER A 90 -6.21 12.62 -9.39
N SER A 91 -5.90 11.45 -8.81
CA SER A 91 -6.66 10.21 -9.02
C SER A 91 -8.02 10.24 -8.33
N GLU A 92 -8.14 10.86 -7.15
CA GLU A 92 -9.41 11.09 -6.45
C GLU A 92 -10.33 12.04 -7.24
N LEU A 93 -9.74 13.06 -7.88
CA LEU A 93 -10.45 13.99 -8.77
C LEU A 93 -10.86 13.36 -10.11
N ALA A 94 -10.22 12.27 -10.54
CA ALA A 94 -10.40 11.67 -11.86
C ALA A 94 -11.52 10.61 -11.96
N GLY A 95 -12.05 10.11 -10.84
CA GLY A 95 -13.30 9.34 -10.80
C GLY A 95 -13.26 7.90 -11.35
N GLU A 96 -13.23 6.94 -10.43
CA GLU A 96 -13.88 5.62 -10.55
C GLU A 96 -14.56 5.31 -9.19
N SER A 97 -15.60 6.08 -8.85
CA SER A 97 -16.15 6.12 -7.48
C SER A 97 -16.79 4.81 -7.02
N ASP A 98 -17.28 3.97 -7.93
CA ASP A 98 -18.13 2.84 -7.54
C ASP A 98 -17.36 1.60 -7.05
N ASN A 99 -16.05 1.53 -7.33
CA ASN A 99 -15.17 0.43 -6.92
C ASN A 99 -14.20 0.86 -5.81
N ALA A 100 -13.67 2.09 -5.88
CA ALA A 100 -12.82 2.67 -4.85
C ALA A 100 -13.55 2.87 -3.52
N GLU A 101 -14.82 3.27 -3.53
CA GLU A 101 -15.64 3.46 -2.33
C GLU A 101 -15.94 2.11 -1.64
N LYS A 102 -16.29 1.07 -2.41
CA LYS A 102 -16.47 -0.29 -1.87
C LYS A 102 -15.18 -0.89 -1.32
N LEU A 103 -14.04 -0.61 -1.97
CA LEU A 103 -12.72 -1.04 -1.52
C LEU A 103 -12.31 -0.33 -0.22
N HIS A 104 -12.55 0.99 -0.17
CA HIS A 104 -12.35 1.83 0.99
C HIS A 104 -13.21 1.36 2.18
N ASP A 105 -14.49 1.08 1.96
CA ASP A 105 -15.39 0.60 2.99
C ASP A 105 -15.01 -0.78 3.51
N LYS A 106 -14.54 -1.69 2.63
CA LYS A 106 -13.99 -2.98 3.06
C LYS A 106 -12.75 -2.82 3.93
N LEU A 107 -11.80 -1.98 3.48
CA LEU A 107 -10.57 -1.70 4.21
C LEU A 107 -10.84 -1.03 5.56
N LYS A 108 -11.77 -0.06 5.61
CA LYS A 108 -12.22 0.57 6.86
C LYS A 108 -12.97 -0.39 7.77
N ALA A 109 -13.91 -1.17 7.25
CA ALA A 109 -14.69 -2.11 8.06
C ALA A 109 -13.79 -3.16 8.73
N SER A 110 -12.79 -3.66 8.00
CA SER A 110 -11.77 -4.56 8.56
C SER A 110 -10.99 -3.90 9.70
N SER A 111 -10.61 -2.64 9.52
CA SER A 111 -9.85 -1.86 10.50
C SER A 111 -10.67 -1.48 11.75
N ILE A 112 -11.96 -1.20 11.60
CA ILE A 112 -12.85 -0.72 12.68
C ILE A 112 -13.42 -1.88 13.52
N SER A 113 -13.57 -3.09 12.93
CA SER A 113 -14.13 -4.26 13.61
C SER A 113 -13.28 -4.81 14.78
N HIS A 114 -12.13 -4.21 15.09
CA HIS A 114 -11.19 -4.67 16.12
C HIS A 114 -10.95 -3.66 17.25
N LEU A 115 -11.77 -2.61 17.35
CA LEU A 115 -11.74 -1.66 18.48
C LEU A 115 -12.67 -2.00 19.66
N HIS A 116 -13.29 -3.19 19.70
CA HIS A 116 -14.18 -3.63 20.77
C HIS A 116 -13.74 -4.96 21.39
#